data_AF-A0A972QSA2-F1
#
_entry.id   AF-A0A972QSA2-F1
#
_cell.length_a   1.000
_cell.length_b   1.000
_cell.length_c   1.000
_cell.angle_alpha   90.00
_cell.angle_beta   90.00
_cell.angle_gamma   90.00
#
_symmetry.space_group_name_H-M   'P 1'
#
loop_
_entity.id
_entity.type
_entity.pdbx_description
1 polymer ?
#
loop_
_entity_poly.entity_id
_entity_poly.type
_entity_poly.pdbx_seq_one_letter_code
_entity_poly.pdbx_strand_id
1 'polypeptide(L)' 'SNTPVIPILIGGMEKTFRMCLRLQEEGVFVNPVVPPAVPQNRSIIRISLMATHTRQQIDMALSSLKKVGREMNII' A
#
# COMPACT_ATOMS: atom_id res chain seq x y z
N SER A 1 -8.63 14.93 -3.51
CA SER A 1 -9.62 14.11 -2.80
C SER A 1 -9.48 14.31 -1.30
N ASN A 2 -10.53 14.80 -0.63
CA ASN A 2 -10.57 14.98 0.84
C ASN A 2 -11.10 13.71 1.52
N THR A 3 -10.53 12.55 1.17
CA THR A 3 -10.92 11.25 1.72
C THR A 3 -9.76 10.65 2.49
N PRO A 4 -9.99 9.96 3.63
CA PRO A 4 -8.94 9.32 4.43
C PRO A 4 -8.30 8.10 3.75
N VAL A 5 -8.57 7.91 2.47
CA VAL A 5 -8.12 6.81 1.63
C VAL A 5 -7.08 7.36 0.67
N ILE A 6 -5.85 6.87 0.78
CA ILE A 6 -4.73 7.25 -0.07
C ILE A 6 -4.45 6.08 -1.03
N PRO A 7 -4.73 6.23 -2.34
CA PRO A 7 -4.39 5.22 -3.33
C PRO A 7 -2.91 5.34 -3.75
N ILE A 8 -2.20 4.22 -3.80
CA ILE A 8 -0.84 4.09 -4.32
C ILE A 8 -0.88 3.22 -5.57
N LEU A 9 -0.44 3.75 -6.71
CA LEU A 9 -0.37 3.01 -7.97
C LEU A 9 0.86 2.11 -7.99
N ILE A 10 0.64 0.80 -8.13
CA ILE A 10 1.69 -0.21 -8.26
C ILE A 10 1.76 -0.73 -9.71
N GLY A 11 0.62 -0.74 -10.39
CA GLY A 11 0.49 -1.17 -11.78
C GLY A 11 0.17 -2.66 -11.91
N GLY A 12 1.17 -3.53 -11.75
CA GLY A 12 1.00 -4.98 -11.96
C GLY A 12 0.28 -5.69 -10.80
N MET A 13 -0.59 -6.65 -11.11
CA MET A 13 -1.30 -7.46 -10.12
C MET A 13 -0.32 -8.23 -9.21
N GLU A 14 0.64 -8.95 -9.79
CA GLU A 14 1.61 -9.74 -9.03
C GLU A 14 2.50 -8.86 -8.13
N LYS A 15 2.96 -7.72 -8.66
CA LYS A 15 3.71 -6.73 -7.88
C LYS A 15 2.88 -6.20 -6.70
N THR A 16 1.59 -5.98 -6.91
CA THR A 16 0.67 -5.49 -5.87
C THR A 16 0.54 -6.52 -4.74
N PHE A 17 0.31 -7.78 -5.07
CA PHE A 17 0.23 -8.85 -4.06
C PHE A 17 1.54 -9.05 -3.31
N ARG A 18 2.68 -9.04 -4.02
CA ARG A 18 4.01 -9.16 -3.41
C ARG A 18 4.29 -8.00 -2.46
N MET A 19 3.91 -6.78 -2.82
CA MET A 19 4.05 -5.62 -1.94
C MET A 19 3.15 -5.74 -0.70
N CYS A 20 1.91 -6.17 -0.86
CA CYS A 20 1.02 -6.42 0.28
C CYS A 20 1.60 -7.45 1.26
N LEU A 21 2.14 -8.56 0.76
CA LEU A 21 2.75 -9.60 1.60
C LEU A 21 3.97 -9.06 2.35
N ARG A 22 4.87 -8.34 1.67
CA ARG A 22 6.06 -7.74 2.29
C ARG A 22 5.70 -6.68 3.33
N LEU A 23 4.70 -5.85 3.05
CA LEU A 23 4.21 -4.87 4.03
C LEU A 23 3.61 -5.55 5.26
N GLN A 24 2.90 -6.67 5.07
CA GLN A 24 2.36 -7.46 6.17
C GLN A 24 3.48 -8.07 7.03
N GLU A 25 4.58 -8.53 6.44
CA GLU A 25 5.78 -8.99 7.17
C GLU A 25 6.42 -7.87 8.00
N GLU A 26 6.38 -6.62 7.51
CA GLU A 26 6.82 -5.43 8.24
C GLU A 26 5.77 -4.89 9.23
N GLY A 27 4.68 -5.62 9.45
CA GLY A 27 3.62 -5.28 10.42
C GLY A 27 2.59 -4.26 9.92
N VAL A 28 2.53 -3.99 8.61
CA VAL A 28 1.63 -3.01 8.00
C VAL A 28 0.63 -3.71 7.08
N PHE A 29 -0.63 -3.74 7.48
CA PHE A 29 -1.71 -4.32 6.68
C PHE A 29 -2.30 -3.28 5.71
N VAL A 30 -2.33 -3.60 4.42
CA VAL A 30 -2.88 -2.73 3.37
C VAL A 30 -3.76 -3.53 2.41
N ASN A 31 -4.77 -2.87 1.84
CA ASN A 31 -5.73 -3.53 0.97
C ASN A 31 -5.31 -3.38 -0.51
N PRO A 32 -5.01 -4.49 -1.22
CA PRO A 32 -4.80 -4.46 -2.66
C PRO A 32 -6.13 -4.30 -3.39
N VAL A 33 -6.12 -3.53 -4.47
CA VAL A 33 -7.22 -3.45 -5.44
C VAL A 33 -6.67 -3.89 -6.79
N VAL A 34 -7.20 -5.00 -7.27
CA VAL A 34 -6.76 -5.68 -8.49
C VAL A 34 -7.95 -5.89 -9.44
N PRO A 35 -7.71 -6.22 -10.72
CA PRO A 35 -8.79 -6.58 -11.65
C PRO A 35 -9.74 -7.64 -11.06
N PRO A 36 -11.06 -7.52 -11.25
CA PRO A 36 -11.78 -6.65 -12.20
C PRO A 36 -12.10 -5.24 -11.69
N ALA A 37 -11.77 -4.89 -10.45
CA ALA A 37 -12.13 -3.60 -9.85
C ALA A 37 -11.35 -2.39 -10.43
N VAL A 38 -10.22 -2.66 -11.09
CA VAL A 38 -9.39 -1.70 -11.83
C VAL A 38 -8.96 -2.30 -13.17
N PRO A 39 -8.63 -1.48 -14.19
CA PRO A 39 -8.10 -1.99 -15.45
C PRO A 39 -6.86 -2.86 -15.27
N GLN A 40 -6.63 -3.78 -16.20
CA GLN A 40 -5.38 -4.56 -16.25
C GLN A 40 -4.16 -3.60 -16.23
N ASN A 41 -3.15 -3.94 -15.44
CA ASN A 41 -1.94 -3.13 -15.22
C ASN A 41 -2.15 -1.78 -14.49
N ARG A 42 -3.30 -1.57 -13.85
CA ARG A 42 -3.55 -0.43 -12.94
C ARG A 42 -3.93 -0.86 -11.54
N SER A 43 -3.33 -1.94 -11.05
CA SER A 43 -3.47 -2.36 -9.65
C SER A 43 -2.94 -1.28 -8.70
N ILE A 44 -3.70 -1.05 -7.64
CA ILE A 44 -3.42 -0.03 -6.63
C ILE A 44 -3.47 -0.65 -5.23
N ILE A 45 -2.74 -0.06 -4.29
CA ILE A 45 -2.90 -0.33 -2.87
C ILE A 45 -3.66 0.84 -2.25
N ARG A 46 -4.66 0.54 -1.42
CA ARG A 46 -5.39 1.56 -0.67
C ARG A 46 -4.96 1.57 0.78
N ILE A 47 -4.41 2.70 1.22
CA ILE A 47 -4.16 2.98 2.63
C ILE A 47 -5.36 3.73 3.17
N SER A 48 -6.03 3.14 4.16
CA SER A 48 -7.15 3.77 4.86
C SER A 48 -6.67 4.23 6.22
N LEU A 49 -6.50 5.54 6.40
CA LEU A 49 -6.18 6.11 7.70
C LEU A 49 -7.44 6.16 8.56
N MET A 50 -7.31 5.74 9.82
CA MET A 50 -8.37 5.84 10.82
C MET A 50 -7.95 6.80 11.92
N ALA A 51 -8.90 7.50 12.53
CA ALA A 51 -8.64 8.44 13.62
C ALA A 51 -7.97 7.79 14.86
N THR A 52 -8.05 6.47 14.99
CA THR A 52 -7.41 5.69 16.04
C THR A 52 -5.92 5.47 15.83
N HIS A 53 -5.36 5.78 14.65
CA HIS A 53 -3.93 5.62 14.41
C HIS A 53 -3.13 6.68 15.16
N THR A 54 -2.11 6.24 15.90
CA THR A 54 -1.16 7.14 16.53
C THR A 54 -0.13 7.62 15.52
N ARG A 55 0.52 8.75 15.80
CA ARG A 55 1.58 9.28 14.93
C ARG A 55 2.73 8.28 14.74
N GLN A 56 3.07 7.54 15.80
CA GLN A 56 4.09 6.48 15.76
C GLN A 56 3.71 5.34 14.81
N GLN A 57 2.43 4.93 14.77
CA GLN A 57 1.95 3.92 13.82
C GLN A 57 2.02 4.43 12.37
N ILE A 58 1.76 5.72 12.16
CA ILE A 58 1.89 6.37 10.84
C ILE A 58 3.36 6.41 10.42
N ASP A 59 4.26 6.83 11.30
CA ASP A 59 5.70 6.89 11.03
C ASP A 59 6.28 5.49 10.73
N MET A 60 5.84 4.47 11.48
CA MET A 60 6.17 3.07 11.20
C MET A 60 5.66 2.64 9.82
N ALA A 61 4.39 2.92 9.50
CA ALA A 61 3.81 2.59 8.20
C ALA A 61 4.56 3.25 7.04
N LEU A 62 4.93 4.53 7.18
CA LEU A 62 5.71 5.27 6.20
C LEU A 62 7.11 4.68 6.01
N SER A 63 7.78 4.28 7.11
CA SER A 63 9.08 3.62 7.05
C SER A 63 9.02 2.29 6.31
N SER A 64 8.05 1.43 6.64
CA SER A 64 7.85 0.14 5.97
C SER A 64 7.49 0.32 4.49
N LEU A 65 6.62 1.28 4.16
CA LEU A 65 6.29 1.63 2.77
C LEU A 65 7.52 2.08 1.99
N LYS A 66 8.38 2.90 2.59
CA LYS A 66 9.62 3.36 1.96
C LYS A 66 10.61 2.21 1.74
N LYS A 67 10.74 1.32 2.72
CA LYS A 67 11.61 0.14 2.64
C LYS A 67 11.17 -0.81 1.53
N VAL A 68 9.92 -1.28 1.59
CA VAL A 68 9.37 -2.22 0.60
C VAL A 68 9.29 -1.58 -0.78
N GLY A 69 8.91 -0.30 -0.88
CA GLY A 69 8.84 0.41 -2.15
C GLY A 69 10.21 0.48 -2.86
N ARG A 70 11.30 0.66 -2.11
CA ARG A 70 12.67 0.61 -2.63
C ARG A 70 13.10 -0.79 -3.03
N GLU A 71 12.82 -1.79 -2.21
CA GLU A 71 13.10 -3.21 -2.53
C GLU A 71 12.43 -3.63 -3.85
N MET A 72 11.24 -3.09 -4.12
CA MET A 72 10.45 -3.42 -5.30
C MET A 72 10.68 -2.48 -6.50
N ASN A 73 11.61 -1.51 -6.40
CA ASN A 73 11.89 -0.49 -7.41
C ASN A 73 10.65 0.28 -7.89
N ILE A 74 9.80 0.68 -6.95
CA ILE A 74 8.58 1.47 -7.20
C ILE A 74 8.81 2.96 -6.92
N ILE A 75 9.75 3.27 -6.01
CA ILE A 75 10.15 4.61 -5.57
C ILE A 75 11.67 4.69 -5.38
#